data_AF-A0ABD4T9A1-F1
#
_entry.id   AF-A0ABD4T9A1-F1
#
_cell.length_a   1.000
_cell.length_b   1.000
_cell.length_c   1.000
_cell.angle_alpha   90.00
_cell.angle_beta   90.00
_cell.angle_gamma   90.00
#
_symmetry.space_group_name_H-M   'P 1'
#
loop_
_entity.id
_entity.type
_entity.pdbx_description
1 polymer ?
#
loop_
_entity_poly.entity_id
_entity_poly.type
_entity_poly.pdbx_seq_one_letter_code
_entity_poly.pdbx_strand_id
1 'polypeptide(L)'
;MNKLRFKYFVMGLGLVLAIALSITVGSVWPKSQPQAVEGELPSLLAVSQGNFPVNQLSPDLPETLKPCLPEQFARAELLAELEQNDQHLYHVQVTYGDDVAQPLIAVQGDRCQVLNPRDENNADVPLSTVIDEEVAKTLALQRYQRTFEQVGGKDEFQKLLNEEAENAEATVWIPQENYDALQTLGISMPDNVQPTQEVPGGQP
;
A
#
# COMPACT_ATOMS: atom_id res chain seq x y z
N MET A 1 -66.23 -13.48 -53.82
CA MET A 1 -67.19 -14.61 -53.78
C MET A 1 -66.92 -15.42 -52.51
N ASN A 2 -67.99 -15.84 -51.83
CA ASN A 2 -68.07 -16.74 -50.64
C ASN A 2 -67.38 -16.21 -49.35
N LYS A 3 -68.04 -15.67 -48.32
CA LYS A 3 -69.39 -15.82 -47.73
C LYS A 3 -69.54 -17.11 -46.87
N LEU A 4 -69.99 -16.88 -45.62
CA LEU A 4 -70.55 -17.80 -44.62
C LEU A 4 -69.58 -18.58 -43.71
N ARG A 5 -69.85 -18.87 -42.43
CA ARG A 5 -70.80 -18.47 -41.35
C ARG A 5 -70.29 -19.25 -40.10
N PHE A 6 -70.13 -18.65 -38.93
CA PHE A 6 -71.14 -18.36 -37.88
C PHE A 6 -71.62 -19.58 -37.07
N LYS A 7 -71.60 -19.41 -35.73
CA LYS A 7 -72.37 -20.10 -34.64
C LYS A 7 -71.72 -21.33 -33.99
N TYR A 8 -71.71 -21.56 -32.67
CA TYR A 8 -72.14 -20.86 -31.44
C TYR A 8 -71.79 -21.76 -30.23
N PHE A 9 -72.01 -21.23 -29.00
CA PHE A 9 -72.38 -21.96 -27.75
C PHE A 9 -71.22 -22.48 -26.87
N VAL A 10 -71.16 -22.33 -25.54
CA VAL A 10 -71.96 -21.61 -24.53
C VAL A 10 -71.22 -21.65 -23.17
N MET A 11 -71.45 -20.61 -22.35
CA MET A 11 -71.44 -20.48 -20.87
C MET A 11 -70.50 -21.28 -19.95
N GLY A 12 -70.00 -20.56 -18.94
CA GLY A 12 -69.63 -21.08 -17.61
C GLY A 12 -68.66 -20.12 -16.91
N LEU A 13 -69.10 -18.93 -16.50
CA LEU A 13 -69.42 -18.57 -15.10
C LEU A 13 -68.40 -19.06 -14.05
N GLY A 14 -67.70 -18.09 -13.45
CA GLY A 14 -67.24 -18.15 -12.06
C GLY A 14 -65.77 -18.49 -11.84
N LEU A 15 -64.95 -17.48 -11.55
CA LEU A 15 -64.33 -17.34 -10.22
C LEU A 15 -63.63 -15.99 -10.10
N VAL A 16 -63.88 -15.31 -8.99
CA VAL A 16 -63.18 -14.12 -8.51
C VAL A 16 -61.76 -14.50 -8.11
N LEU A 17 -60.76 -13.77 -8.58
CA LEU A 17 -59.50 -13.61 -7.84
C LEU A 17 -58.88 -12.25 -8.13
N ALA A 18 -58.88 -11.40 -7.11
CA ALA A 18 -57.98 -10.28 -6.98
C ALA A 18 -56.53 -10.79 -6.88
N ILE A 19 -55.55 -9.97 -7.29
CA ILE A 19 -54.35 -9.61 -6.50
C ILE A 19 -53.31 -8.89 -7.40
N ALA A 20 -52.83 -7.78 -6.83
CA ALA A 20 -51.53 -7.09 -6.99
C ALA A 20 -51.11 -6.51 -8.35
N LEU A 21 -51.14 -5.18 -8.38
CA LEU A 21 -50.13 -4.34 -9.04
C LEU A 21 -48.72 -4.78 -8.63
N SER A 22 -47.83 -4.98 -9.61
CA SER A 22 -46.39 -4.97 -9.39
C SER A 22 -45.72 -4.23 -10.54
N ILE A 23 -45.16 -3.08 -10.18
CA ILE A 23 -44.37 -2.19 -11.02
C ILE A 23 -43.03 -2.88 -11.27
N THR A 24 -42.73 -3.23 -12.52
CA THR A 24 -41.38 -3.63 -12.91
C THR A 24 -40.53 -2.37 -13.11
N VAL A 25 -39.86 -1.92 -12.05
CA VAL A 25 -38.72 -1.00 -12.17
C VAL A 25 -37.55 -1.81 -12.73
N GLY A 26 -37.09 -1.44 -13.91
CA GLY A 26 -35.89 -2.00 -14.52
C GLY A 26 -34.69 -1.77 -13.60
N SER A 27 -34.12 -2.85 -13.10
CA SER A 27 -32.81 -2.83 -12.43
C SER A 27 -31.74 -2.86 -13.51
N VAL A 28 -31.33 -1.67 -13.94
CA VAL A 28 -30.02 -1.45 -14.57
C VAL A 28 -28.98 -1.80 -13.51
N TRP A 29 -28.37 -2.96 -13.62
CA TRP A 29 -27.21 -3.32 -12.82
C TRP A 29 -26.05 -2.41 -13.21
N PRO A 30 -25.50 -1.57 -12.30
CA PRO A 30 -24.20 -1.00 -12.53
C PRO A 30 -23.18 -2.15 -12.44
N LYS A 31 -22.36 -2.31 -13.50
CA LYS A 31 -21.11 -3.05 -13.39
C LYS A 31 -20.25 -2.32 -12.35
N SER A 32 -20.22 -2.82 -11.13
CA SER A 32 -19.20 -2.46 -10.16
C SER A 32 -17.86 -2.86 -10.78
N GLN A 33 -17.07 -1.85 -11.20
CA GLN A 33 -15.65 -2.05 -11.42
C GLN A 33 -15.06 -2.54 -10.09
N PRO A 34 -14.20 -3.57 -10.09
CA PRO A 34 -13.43 -3.91 -8.90
C PRO A 34 -12.60 -2.68 -8.55
N GLN A 35 -12.86 -2.09 -7.38
CA GLN A 35 -11.96 -1.11 -6.81
C GLN A 35 -10.66 -1.84 -6.53
N ALA A 36 -9.55 -1.31 -7.07
CA ALA A 36 -8.23 -1.69 -6.61
C ALA A 36 -8.20 -1.34 -5.11
N VAL A 37 -8.17 -2.37 -4.27
CA VAL A 37 -7.90 -2.19 -2.85
C VAL A 37 -6.38 -2.08 -2.78
N GLU A 38 -5.89 -0.89 -2.45
CA GLU A 38 -4.49 -0.62 -2.14
C GLU A 38 -4.11 -1.49 -0.94
N GLY A 39 -3.58 -2.67 -1.21
CA GLY A 39 -2.83 -3.43 -0.22
C GLY A 39 -1.43 -2.85 -0.19
N GLU A 40 -1.22 -1.78 0.57
CA GLU A 40 0.12 -1.45 1.05
C GLU A 40 0.55 -2.60 1.95
N LEU A 41 1.73 -3.17 1.73
CA LEU A 41 2.33 -4.07 2.72
C LEU A 41 2.46 -3.25 4.02
N PRO A 42 1.68 -3.52 5.09
CA PRO A 42 1.90 -2.87 6.37
C PRO A 42 3.37 -3.07 6.71
N SER A 43 4.01 -1.99 7.15
CA SER A 43 5.41 -2.02 7.58
C SER A 43 5.61 -3.24 8.49
N LEU A 44 6.28 -4.28 7.99
CA LEU A 44 6.53 -5.55 8.70
C LEU A 44 7.34 -5.35 10.00
N LEU A 45 7.73 -4.10 10.25
CA LEU A 45 8.41 -3.55 11.41
C LEU A 45 7.47 -2.83 12.40
N ALA A 46 6.15 -3.01 12.30
CA ALA A 46 5.20 -2.52 13.31
C ALA A 46 5.40 -3.27 14.64
N VAL A 47 6.40 -2.85 15.40
CA VAL A 47 6.72 -3.42 16.71
C VAL A 47 5.61 -3.09 17.71
N SER A 48 5.18 -4.12 18.45
CA SER A 48 4.20 -4.08 19.54
C SER A 48 4.42 -2.89 20.51
N GLN A 49 3.34 -2.15 20.75
CA GLN A 49 3.30 -0.92 21.55
C GLN A 49 3.58 -1.15 23.03
N GLY A 50 4.81 -0.87 23.45
CA GLY A 50 5.14 -0.46 24.82
C GLY A 50 4.90 1.04 25.02
N ASN A 51 4.88 1.48 26.27
CA ASN A 51 4.78 2.89 26.64
C ASN A 51 6.12 3.59 26.30
N PHE A 52 6.32 3.97 25.04
CA PHE A 52 7.59 4.53 24.55
C PHE A 52 7.71 6.02 24.88
N PRO A 53 8.89 6.50 25.30
CA PRO A 53 9.16 7.92 25.40
C PRO A 53 9.00 8.57 24.01
N VAL A 54 8.29 9.70 23.96
CA VAL A 54 8.13 10.49 22.74
C VAL A 54 9.50 10.99 22.27
N ASN A 55 9.72 10.92 20.96
CA ASN A 55 10.90 11.36 20.21
C ASN A 55 12.17 10.53 20.45
N GLN A 56 12.05 9.19 20.46
CA GLN A 56 13.20 8.29 20.58
C GLN A 56 13.90 8.08 19.23
N LEU A 57 15.15 8.55 19.11
CA LEU A 57 16.03 8.23 17.97
C LEU A 57 16.79 6.92 18.21
N SER A 58 16.94 6.09 17.17
CA SER A 58 17.91 5.01 17.20
C SER A 58 19.33 5.57 17.33
N PRO A 59 20.26 4.87 18.02
CA PRO A 59 21.64 5.33 18.19
C PRO A 59 22.40 5.64 16.89
N ASP A 60 21.96 5.04 15.79
CA ASP A 60 22.58 5.18 14.46
C ASP A 60 22.13 6.44 13.71
N LEU A 61 21.11 7.15 14.19
CA LEU A 61 20.63 8.38 13.53
C LEU A 61 21.39 9.60 14.05
N PRO A 62 21.99 10.43 13.18
CA PRO A 62 22.63 11.65 13.62
C PRO A 62 21.61 12.68 14.10
N GLU A 63 22.00 13.45 15.09
CA GLU A 63 21.22 14.54 15.67
C GLU A 63 20.84 15.63 14.65
N THR A 64 21.60 15.75 13.55
CA THR A 64 21.35 16.68 12.44
C THR A 64 20.04 16.39 11.70
N LEU A 65 19.45 15.19 11.86
CA LEU A 65 18.15 14.84 11.29
C LEU A 65 16.96 15.37 12.07
N LYS A 66 17.14 15.72 13.37
CA LYS A 66 16.03 16.16 14.24
C LYS A 66 15.16 17.26 13.63
N PRO A 67 15.70 18.30 12.96
CA PRO A 67 14.87 19.35 12.36
C PRO A 67 13.99 18.88 11.19
N CYS A 68 14.30 17.73 10.58
CA CYS A 68 13.53 17.15 9.47
C CYS A 68 12.64 16.00 9.88
N LEU A 69 12.76 15.56 11.13
CA LEU A 69 11.80 14.66 11.71
C LEU A 69 10.60 15.49 12.23
N PRO A 70 9.40 14.92 12.20
CA PRO A 70 8.22 15.54 12.80
C PRO A 70 8.45 15.89 14.27
N GLU A 71 7.72 16.88 14.78
CA GLU A 71 7.86 17.30 16.18
C GLU A 71 7.45 16.21 17.19
N GLN A 72 6.56 15.30 16.77
CA GLN A 72 6.03 14.22 17.59
C GLN A 72 6.12 12.90 16.84
N PHE A 73 6.99 12.02 17.30
CA PHE A 73 7.05 10.62 16.89
C PHE A 73 7.32 9.74 18.11
N ALA A 74 6.91 8.47 18.08
CA ALA A 74 7.28 7.52 19.13
C ALA A 74 8.74 7.08 18.97
N ARG A 75 9.12 6.71 17.74
CA ARG A 75 10.45 6.18 17.42
C ARG A 75 10.88 6.56 16.01
N ALA A 76 12.16 6.83 15.82
CA ALA A 76 12.78 6.92 14.51
C ALA A 76 13.95 5.93 14.41
N GLU A 77 14.01 5.15 13.35
CA GLU A 77 15.03 4.14 13.12
C GLU A 77 15.68 4.32 11.74
N LEU A 78 17.01 4.23 11.70
CA LEU A 78 17.71 4.18 10.42
C LEU A 78 17.38 2.89 9.69
N LEU A 79 16.96 3.00 8.43
CA LEU A 79 16.73 1.87 7.52
C LEU A 79 17.89 1.70 6.53
N ALA A 80 18.36 2.79 5.92
CA ALA A 80 19.47 2.79 4.98
C ALA A 80 20.15 4.16 4.94
N GLU A 81 21.42 4.20 4.54
CA GLU A 81 22.15 5.46 4.35
C GLU A 81 23.11 5.41 3.16
N LEU A 82 23.34 6.57 2.53
CA LEU A 82 24.30 6.69 1.44
C LEU A 82 24.87 8.10 1.35
N GLU A 83 26.18 8.20 1.19
CA GLU A 83 26.87 9.45 0.87
C GLU A 83 27.01 9.63 -0.65
N GLN A 84 26.56 10.77 -1.17
CA GLN A 84 26.62 11.13 -2.59
C GLN A 84 26.79 12.64 -2.77
N ASN A 85 27.80 13.08 -3.54
CA ASN A 85 27.98 14.49 -3.96
C ASN A 85 27.88 15.52 -2.81
N ASP A 86 28.63 15.32 -1.72
CA ASP A 86 28.62 16.16 -0.51
C ASP A 86 27.28 16.20 0.24
N GLN A 87 26.38 15.25 -0.05
CA GLN A 87 25.10 15.05 0.61
C GLN A 87 25.04 13.64 1.19
N HIS A 88 24.45 13.51 2.38
CA HIS A 88 24.16 12.23 3.00
C HIS A 88 22.66 11.97 2.95
N LEU A 89 22.25 10.87 2.33
CA LEU A 89 20.88 10.38 2.26
C LEU A 89 20.61 9.41 3.40
N TYR A 90 19.54 9.64 4.15
CA TYR A 90 19.07 8.77 5.22
C TYR A 90 17.64 8.32 4.90
N HIS A 91 17.44 7.02 4.74
CA HIS A 91 16.11 6.42 4.72
C HIS A 91 15.76 6.01 6.14
N VAL A 92 14.69 6.58 6.69
CA VAL A 92 14.35 6.48 8.11
C VAL A 92 12.94 5.93 8.25
N GLN A 93 12.72 5.00 9.18
CA GLN A 93 11.36 4.64 9.62
C GLN A 93 10.98 5.54 10.79
N VAL A 94 9.83 6.20 10.72
CA VAL A 94 9.28 7.03 11.79
C VAL A 94 7.93 6.47 12.20
N THR A 95 7.77 6.14 13.48
CA THR A 95 6.55 5.57 14.06
C THR A 95 5.75 6.64 14.81
N TYR A 96 4.45 6.72 14.58
CA TYR A 96 3.48 7.64 15.19
C TYR A 96 2.29 6.87 15.78
N GLY A 97 2.36 6.48 17.05
CA GLY A 97 1.28 5.64 17.62
C GLY A 97 1.13 4.33 16.85
N ASP A 98 0.04 4.19 16.10
CA ASP A 98 -0.27 3.03 15.24
C ASP A 98 0.25 3.15 13.79
N ASP A 99 0.81 4.31 13.43
CA ASP A 99 1.16 4.64 12.05
C ASP A 99 2.69 4.66 11.83
N VAL A 100 3.13 4.41 10.60
CA VAL A 100 4.55 4.36 10.22
C VAL A 100 4.75 5.12 8.92
N ALA A 101 5.77 5.96 8.85
CA ALA A 101 6.22 6.61 7.61
C ALA A 101 7.69 6.30 7.35
N GLN A 102 8.10 6.28 6.07
CA GLN A 102 9.48 6.01 5.67
C GLN A 102 10.12 7.18 4.90
N PRO A 103 10.38 8.34 5.55
CA PRO A 103 11.03 9.46 4.87
C PRO A 103 12.47 9.16 4.45
N LEU A 104 12.80 9.56 3.24
CA LEU A 104 14.13 9.80 2.71
C LEU A 104 14.52 11.24 2.99
N ILE A 105 15.61 11.42 3.74
CA ILE A 105 16.11 12.71 4.20
C ILE A 105 17.50 12.96 3.63
N ALA A 106 17.66 14.07 2.92
CA ALA A 106 18.94 14.60 2.50
C ALA A 106 19.55 15.48 3.60
N VAL A 107 20.83 15.31 3.89
CA VAL A 107 21.61 16.15 4.81
C VAL A 107 22.83 16.71 4.10
N GLN A 108 23.02 18.02 4.17
CA GLN A 108 24.20 18.73 3.64
C GLN A 108 24.64 19.78 4.66
N GLY A 109 25.77 19.53 5.33
CA GLY A 109 26.22 20.33 6.47
C GLY A 109 25.18 20.30 7.60
N ASP A 110 24.79 21.48 8.09
CA ASP A 110 23.78 21.64 9.16
C ASP A 110 22.33 21.74 8.62
N ARG A 111 22.12 21.48 7.33
CA ARG A 111 20.79 21.52 6.70
C ARG A 111 20.32 20.11 6.40
N CYS A 112 19.03 19.89 6.61
CA CYS A 112 18.36 18.68 6.18
C CYS A 112 17.12 19.03 5.34
N GLN A 113 16.68 18.08 4.50
CA GLN A 113 15.47 18.20 3.67
C GLN A 113 14.83 16.81 3.51
N VAL A 114 13.52 16.70 3.74
CA VAL A 114 12.74 15.50 3.39
C VAL A 114 12.47 15.51 1.88
N LEU A 115 12.84 14.44 1.18
CA LEU A 115 12.76 14.34 -0.28
C LEU A 115 11.43 13.73 -0.76
N ASN A 116 10.86 12.80 -0.01
CA ASN A 116 9.55 12.17 -0.23
C ASN A 116 8.59 12.55 0.91
N PRO A 117 8.16 13.83 1.01
CA PRO A 117 7.19 14.20 2.02
C PRO A 117 5.94 13.35 1.87
N ARG A 118 5.40 12.89 3.00
CA ARG A 118 4.16 12.11 3.01
C ARG A 118 3.07 12.89 2.29
N ASP A 119 2.45 12.28 1.29
CA ASP A 119 1.35 12.90 0.58
C ASP A 119 0.06 12.86 1.41
N GLU A 120 -0.98 13.52 0.91
CA GLU A 120 -2.30 13.57 1.55
C GLU A 120 -3.02 12.21 1.63
N ASN A 121 -2.53 11.21 0.88
CA ASN A 121 -3.06 9.85 0.86
C ASN A 121 -2.23 8.88 1.70
N ASN A 122 -1.17 9.37 2.37
CA ASN A 122 -0.24 8.56 3.15
C ASN A 122 0.49 7.47 2.37
N ALA A 123 0.51 7.56 1.04
CA ALA A 123 1.07 6.55 0.16
C ALA A 123 2.61 6.59 0.19
N ASP A 124 3.25 5.42 0.30
CA ASP A 124 4.70 5.31 0.16
C ASP A 124 5.12 5.59 -1.30
N VAL A 125 5.63 6.79 -1.55
CA VAL A 125 6.14 7.20 -2.86
C VAL A 125 7.43 6.44 -3.18
N PRO A 126 7.56 5.79 -4.37
CA PRO A 126 8.80 5.15 -4.80
C PRO A 126 9.97 6.12 -4.73
N LEU A 127 11.09 5.67 -4.13
CA LEU A 127 12.30 6.48 -3.99
C LEU A 127 12.85 6.90 -5.35
N SER A 128 12.70 6.04 -6.36
CA SER A 128 13.08 6.28 -7.74
C SER A 128 12.39 7.50 -8.38
N THR A 129 11.32 8.05 -7.79
CA THR A 129 10.68 9.29 -8.25
C THR A 129 11.36 10.57 -7.76
N VAL A 130 12.18 10.48 -6.70
CA VAL A 130 12.81 11.65 -6.05
C VAL A 130 14.34 11.62 -6.07
N ILE A 131 14.93 10.46 -6.38
CA ILE A 131 16.39 10.25 -6.50
C ILE A 131 16.71 9.34 -7.69
N ASP A 132 17.98 9.30 -8.09
CA ASP A 132 18.46 8.40 -9.16
C ASP A 132 18.10 6.94 -8.89
N GLU A 133 17.67 6.22 -9.93
CA GLU A 133 17.19 4.83 -9.84
C GLU A 133 18.21 3.89 -9.18
N GLU A 134 19.49 4.00 -9.52
CA GLU A 134 20.55 3.18 -8.95
C GLU A 134 20.80 3.48 -7.47
N VAL A 135 20.58 4.75 -7.06
CA VAL A 135 20.63 5.14 -5.65
C VAL A 135 19.43 4.56 -4.90
N ALA A 136 18.23 4.62 -5.49
CA ALA A 136 17.02 4.03 -4.92
C ALA A 136 17.17 2.51 -4.71
N LYS A 137 17.68 1.77 -5.70
CA LYS A 137 17.97 0.33 -5.58
C LYS A 137 18.98 0.05 -4.46
N THR A 138 20.04 0.85 -4.35
CA THR A 138 21.06 0.70 -3.31
C THR A 138 20.45 0.89 -1.91
N LEU A 139 19.65 1.93 -1.73
CA LEU A 139 18.97 2.21 -0.46
C LEU A 139 17.93 1.13 -0.12
N ALA A 140 17.16 0.65 -1.11
CA ALA A 140 16.21 -0.45 -0.92
C ALA A 140 16.90 -1.75 -0.49
N LEU A 141 18.05 -2.07 -1.08
CA LEU A 141 18.85 -3.23 -0.70
C LEU A 141 19.32 -3.15 0.75
N GLN A 142 19.92 -2.03 1.15
CA GLN A 142 20.36 -1.81 2.53
C GLN A 142 19.20 -1.86 3.52
N ARG A 143 18.06 -1.25 3.16
CA ARG A 143 16.85 -1.28 3.98
C ARG A 143 16.46 -2.72 4.30
N TYR A 144 16.29 -3.56 3.29
CA TYR A 144 15.82 -4.93 3.53
C TYR A 144 16.85 -5.79 4.25
N GLN A 145 18.14 -5.57 4.04
CA GLN A 145 19.19 -6.22 4.86
C GLN A 145 18.99 -5.90 6.34
N ARG A 146 18.80 -4.61 6.67
CA ARG A 146 18.57 -4.19 8.05
C ARG A 146 17.22 -4.67 8.59
N THR A 147 16.16 -4.64 7.77
CA THR A 147 14.84 -5.18 8.13
C THR A 147 14.95 -6.66 8.50
N PHE A 148 15.72 -7.46 7.77
CA PHE A 148 15.93 -8.87 8.13
C PHE A 148 16.57 -9.00 9.52
N GLU A 149 17.59 -8.20 9.83
CA GLU A 149 18.21 -8.21 11.16
C GLU A 149 17.21 -7.86 12.27
N GLN A 150 16.29 -6.92 11.99
CA GLN A 150 15.27 -6.48 12.94
C GLN A 150 14.17 -7.52 13.18
N VAL A 151 13.74 -8.26 12.15
CA VAL A 151 12.67 -9.26 12.27
C VAL A 151 13.16 -10.67 12.61
N GLY A 152 14.45 -10.86 12.86
CA GLY A 152 15.01 -12.16 13.24
C GLY A 152 15.55 -13.01 12.08
N GLY A 153 15.71 -12.42 10.89
CA GLY A 153 16.40 -12.97 9.74
C GLY A 153 15.55 -13.01 8.48
N LYS A 154 16.19 -13.43 7.38
CA LYS A 154 15.57 -13.58 6.06
C LYS A 154 14.36 -14.54 6.08
N ASP A 155 14.45 -15.65 6.80
CA ASP A 155 13.41 -16.67 6.84
C ASP A 155 12.15 -16.17 7.58
N GLU A 156 12.32 -15.43 8.69
CA GLU A 156 11.18 -14.82 9.38
C GLU A 156 10.55 -13.72 8.53
N PHE A 157 11.36 -12.92 7.85
CA PHE A 157 10.84 -11.97 6.87
C PHE A 157 10.03 -12.65 5.75
N GLN A 158 10.54 -13.74 5.16
CA GLN A 158 9.84 -14.48 4.11
C GLN A 158 8.48 -14.99 4.60
N LYS A 159 8.42 -15.48 5.84
CA LYS A 159 7.17 -15.94 6.46
C LYS A 159 6.18 -14.79 6.62
N LEU A 160 6.62 -13.66 7.17
CA LEU A 160 5.78 -12.47 7.34
C LEU A 160 5.26 -11.94 5.98
N LEU A 161 6.11 -11.91 4.95
CA LEU A 161 5.72 -11.51 3.60
C LEU A 161 4.64 -12.45 3.03
N ASN A 162 4.79 -13.76 3.22
CA ASN A 162 3.81 -14.74 2.74
C ASN A 162 2.48 -14.60 3.50
N GLU A 163 2.52 -14.45 4.82
CA GLU A 163 1.31 -14.26 5.64
C GLU A 163 0.54 -13.02 5.20
N GLU A 164 1.24 -11.89 4.97
CA GLU A 164 0.61 -10.67 4.51
C GLU A 164 0.01 -10.83 3.10
N ALA A 165 0.76 -11.44 2.18
CA ALA A 165 0.30 -11.68 0.83
C ALA A 165 -0.91 -12.64 0.79
N GLU A 166 -0.96 -13.66 1.65
CA GLU A 166 -2.10 -14.57 1.76
C GLU A 166 -3.35 -13.88 2.34
N ASN A 167 -3.16 -12.90 3.22
CA ASN A 167 -4.25 -12.10 3.81
C ASN A 167 -4.78 -11.01 2.86
N ALA A 168 -4.00 -10.60 1.86
CA ALA A 168 -4.41 -9.61 0.88
C ALA A 168 -5.43 -10.21 -0.12
N GLU A 169 -6.65 -9.66 -0.14
CA GLU A 169 -7.70 -10.07 -1.10
C GLU A 169 -7.39 -9.66 -2.56
N ALA A 170 -6.40 -8.78 -2.76
CA ALA A 170 -6.04 -8.16 -4.03
C ALA A 170 -4.54 -8.27 -4.33
N THR A 171 -4.14 -7.74 -5.50
CA THR A 171 -2.73 -7.55 -5.84
C THR A 171 -2.11 -6.53 -4.90
N VAL A 172 -1.01 -6.91 -4.27
CA VAL A 172 -0.15 -6.06 -3.44
C VAL A 172 0.88 -5.41 -4.35
N TRP A 173 0.82 -4.10 -4.48
CA TRP A 173 1.75 -3.35 -5.32
C TRP A 173 2.90 -2.81 -4.47
N ILE A 174 4.13 -3.07 -4.89
CA ILE A 174 5.32 -2.52 -4.23
C ILE A 174 6.20 -1.76 -5.22
N PRO A 175 6.92 -0.71 -4.79
CA PRO A 175 7.89 -0.03 -5.65
C PRO A 175 8.88 -0.99 -6.30
N GLN A 176 9.21 -0.75 -7.58
CA GLN A 176 10.12 -1.62 -8.34
C GLN A 176 11.47 -1.81 -7.63
N GLU A 177 12.06 -0.75 -7.09
CA GLU A 177 13.34 -0.85 -6.38
C GLU A 177 13.26 -1.78 -5.17
N ASN A 178 12.09 -1.89 -4.55
CA ASN A 178 11.87 -2.77 -3.41
C ASN A 178 11.73 -4.23 -3.86
N TYR A 179 10.99 -4.46 -4.94
CA TYR A 179 10.84 -5.78 -5.56
C TYR A 179 12.21 -6.34 -5.99
N ASP A 180 13.00 -5.53 -6.68
CA ASP A 180 14.33 -5.91 -7.16
C ASP A 180 15.30 -6.19 -6.01
N ALA A 181 15.26 -5.37 -4.96
CA ALA A 181 16.06 -5.57 -3.75
C ALA A 181 15.72 -6.90 -3.06
N LEU A 182 14.44 -7.20 -2.87
CA LEU A 182 13.97 -8.45 -2.27
C LEU A 182 14.42 -9.67 -3.08
N GLN A 183 14.25 -9.63 -4.41
CA GLN A 183 14.72 -10.70 -5.30
C GLN A 183 16.24 -10.88 -5.23
N THR A 184 17.00 -9.78 -5.19
CA THR A 184 18.46 -9.80 -5.07
C THR A 184 18.90 -10.46 -3.76
N LEU A 185 18.17 -10.23 -2.67
CA LEU A 185 18.38 -10.87 -1.38
C LEU A 185 17.85 -12.31 -1.31
N GLY A 186 17.26 -12.79 -2.42
CA GLY A 186 16.76 -14.14 -2.59
C GLY A 186 15.45 -14.41 -1.86
N ILE A 187 14.64 -13.39 -1.63
CA ILE A 187 13.24 -13.55 -1.21
C ILE A 187 12.42 -14.05 -2.40
N SER A 188 11.58 -15.05 -2.16
CA SER A 188 10.61 -15.52 -3.14
C SER A 188 9.37 -14.64 -3.04
N MET A 189 9.04 -13.95 -4.14
CA MET A 189 7.88 -13.06 -4.18
C MET A 189 6.60 -13.87 -4.35
N PRO A 190 5.58 -13.69 -3.47
CA PRO A 190 4.26 -14.28 -3.67
C PRO A 190 3.61 -13.83 -5.00
N ASP A 191 2.77 -14.68 -5.60
CA ASP A 191 2.21 -14.45 -6.94
C ASP A 191 1.37 -13.16 -7.02
N ASN A 192 0.71 -12.75 -5.93
CA ASN A 192 -0.08 -11.53 -5.86
C ASN A 192 0.74 -10.28 -5.48
N VAL A 193 2.05 -10.40 -5.23
CA VAL A 193 2.93 -9.25 -5.02
C VAL A 193 3.57 -8.86 -6.34
N GLN A 194 3.26 -7.67 -6.83
CA GLN A 194 3.69 -7.19 -8.14
C GLN A 194 4.44 -5.86 -8.03
N PRO A 195 5.51 -5.66 -8.84
CA PRO A 195 6.23 -4.40 -8.83
C PRO A 195 5.41 -3.31 -9.53
N THR A 196 5.60 -2.06 -9.12
CA THR A 196 5.06 -0.88 -9.78
C THR A 196 6.08 0.26 -9.84
N GLN A 197 5.95 1.10 -10.88
CA GLN A 197 6.69 2.36 -11.02
C GLN A 197 5.88 3.56 -10.49
N GLU A 198 4.58 3.36 -10.23
CA GLU A 198 3.62 4.38 -9.80
C GLU A 198 2.85 3.84 -8.59
N VAL A 199 2.57 4.66 -7.57
CA VAL A 199 1.64 4.24 -6.51
C VAL A 199 0.23 4.19 -7.11
N PRO A 200 -0.46 3.04 -7.15
CA PRO A 200 -1.76 2.93 -7.81
C PRO A 200 -2.86 3.67 -7.03
N GLY A 201 -3.01 4.97 -7.29
CA GLY A 201 -3.97 5.82 -6.55
C GLY A 201 -3.62 7.32 -6.60
N GLY A 202 -2.37 7.66 -6.91
CA GLY A 202 -1.96 9.04 -7.13
C GLY A 202 -2.55 9.59 -8.42
N GLN A 203 -3.63 10.38 -8.33
CA GLN A 203 -4.05 11.19 -9.46
C GLN A 203 -2.99 12.28 -9.74
N PRO A 204 -2.67 12.57 -11.01
CA PRO A 204 -1.78 13.67 -11.38
C PRO A 204 -2.35 15.04 -11.05
#